data_AF-A0A388TDP5-F1
#
_entry.id   AF-A0A388TDP5-F1
#
_cell.length_a   1.000
_cell.length_b   1.000
_cell.length_c   1.000
_cell.angle_alpha   90.00
_cell.angle_beta   90.00
_cell.angle_gamma   90.00
#
_symmetry.space_group_name_H-M   'P 1'
#
loop_
_entity.id
_entity.type
_entity.pdbx_description
1 polymer ?
#
loop_
_entity_poly.entity_id
_entity_poly.type
_entity_poly.pdbx_seq_one_letter_code
_entity_poly.pdbx_strand_id
1 'polypeptide(L)'
;MTPGKKSIIPAVFAAMLVFLTGCGLLQKDTFLGSTTPDDPMAKLSVSVSGNGYVEVISSGNQKVSGNSLALSFLKGTALTLNAVPSPNPDAKTFSEWIGGVTPTNNSEVTLNINADLNVQAVFSVIP
;
A
#
# COMPACT_ATOMS: atom_id res chain seq x y z
N MET A 1 20.48 29.52 -28.35
CA MET A 1 21.11 29.36 -27.02
C MET A 1 20.29 30.14 -26.01
N THR A 2 19.48 29.44 -25.24
CA THR A 2 18.67 29.96 -24.12
C THR A 2 19.55 30.08 -22.88
N PRO A 3 19.23 31.00 -21.96
CA PRO A 3 19.39 30.71 -20.53
C PRO A 3 18.01 30.68 -19.86
N GLY A 4 17.68 29.51 -19.30
CA GLY A 4 16.45 29.24 -18.58
C GLY A 4 16.40 29.88 -17.19
N LYS A 5 15.19 30.25 -16.77
CA LYS A 5 14.85 30.75 -15.44
C LYS A 5 14.82 29.61 -14.40
N LYS A 6 15.32 29.95 -13.21
CA LYS A 6 15.33 29.17 -11.96
C LYS A 6 13.92 28.96 -11.39
N SER A 7 13.61 27.78 -10.86
CA SER A 7 12.78 27.65 -9.64
C SER A 7 12.85 26.24 -9.01
N ILE A 8 13.62 26.17 -7.91
CA ILE A 8 13.41 25.48 -6.63
C ILE A 8 12.43 24.28 -6.60
N ILE A 9 12.96 23.09 -6.28
CA ILE A 9 12.26 22.00 -5.58
C ILE A 9 13.18 21.59 -4.41
N PRO A 10 12.75 21.64 -3.14
CA PRO A 10 13.62 21.33 -2.01
C PRO A 10 13.75 19.82 -1.76
N ALA A 11 14.96 19.45 -1.32
CA ALA A 11 15.37 18.37 -0.42
C ALA A 11 14.27 17.38 0.04
N VAL A 12 14.54 16.07 0.07
CA VAL A 12 15.14 15.45 1.27
C VAL A 12 15.51 13.99 0.96
N PHE A 13 16.72 13.61 1.39
CA PHE A 13 17.20 12.25 1.68
C PHE A 13 17.46 11.25 0.54
N ALA A 14 18.55 11.50 -0.20
CA ALA A 14 19.42 10.42 -0.67
C ALA A 14 20.71 10.46 0.15
N ALA A 15 20.81 9.63 1.18
CA ALA A 15 22.04 9.45 1.96
C ALA A 15 22.25 7.95 2.15
N MET A 16 23.04 7.34 1.26
CA MET A 16 23.69 6.07 1.58
C MET A 16 25.08 6.06 0.95
N LEU A 17 26.03 6.63 1.70
CA LEU A 17 27.43 6.27 1.60
C LEU A 17 28.07 6.48 2.98
N VAL A 18 29.04 5.61 3.30
CA VAL A 18 29.89 5.58 4.51
C VAL A 18 29.12 4.99 5.72
N PHE A 19 29.52 3.89 6.37
CA PHE A 19 30.82 3.60 7.01
C PHE A 19 31.14 2.10 7.06
N LEU A 20 32.32 1.75 6.54
CA LEU A 20 32.97 0.44 6.65
C LEU A 20 34.17 0.57 7.58
N THR A 21 33.95 0.61 8.90
CA THR A 21 34.93 0.22 9.95
C THR A 21 34.33 0.45 11.33
N GLY A 22 34.26 -0.60 12.15
CA GLY A 22 34.00 -0.48 13.59
C GLY A 22 33.37 -1.72 14.20
N CYS A 23 34.19 -2.60 14.77
CA CYS A 23 33.75 -3.51 15.82
C CYS A 23 33.34 -2.69 17.05
N GLY A 24 32.14 -2.88 17.56
CA GLY A 24 31.72 -2.25 18.81
C GLY A 24 30.22 -2.39 19.06
N LEU A 25 29.86 -3.34 19.92
CA LEU A 25 28.57 -3.36 20.59
C LEU A 25 28.33 -1.99 21.28
N LEU A 26 27.33 -1.25 20.80
CA LEU A 26 26.53 -0.36 21.65
C LEU A 26 25.07 -0.56 21.26
N GLN A 27 24.37 -1.31 22.09
CA GLN A 27 22.91 -1.38 22.09
C GLN A 27 22.37 0.02 22.34
N LYS A 28 21.67 0.57 21.34
CA LYS A 28 20.72 1.66 21.53
C LYS A 28 19.56 1.38 20.59
N ASP A 29 18.48 0.93 21.20
CA ASP A 29 17.25 0.45 20.57
C ASP A 29 16.69 1.46 19.58
N THR A 30 16.97 1.21 18.31
CA THR A 30 15.96 1.37 17.27
C THR A 30 15.78 -0.02 16.68
N PHE A 31 14.91 -0.82 17.30
CA PHE A 31 14.35 -2.02 16.69
C PHE A 31 13.54 -1.57 15.47
N LEU A 32 14.23 -1.24 14.39
CA LEU A 32 13.69 -1.31 13.05
C LEU A 32 13.46 -2.81 12.83
N GLY A 33 12.20 -3.22 12.65
CA GLY A 33 11.80 -4.62 12.55
C GLY A 33 12.87 -5.46 11.87
N SER A 34 13.47 -6.35 12.66
CA SER A 34 14.46 -7.31 12.21
C SER A 34 13.78 -8.19 11.17
N THR A 35 13.95 -7.93 9.88
CA THR A 35 13.52 -8.86 8.83
C THR A 35 14.51 -10.03 8.80
N THR A 36 14.51 -10.83 9.86
CA THR A 36 15.09 -12.16 9.80
C THR A 36 14.25 -12.99 8.82
N PRO A 37 14.86 -13.85 7.99
CA PRO A 37 14.12 -14.72 7.06
C PRO A 37 13.04 -15.60 7.71
N ASP A 38 13.05 -15.70 9.04
CA ASP A 38 12.15 -16.53 9.85
C ASP A 38 10.89 -15.80 10.34
N ASP A 39 10.76 -14.48 10.10
CA ASP A 39 9.58 -13.74 10.53
C ASP A 39 8.34 -14.21 9.76
N PRO A 40 7.21 -14.46 10.45
CA PRO A 40 6.05 -15.05 9.80
C PRO A 40 5.41 -14.05 8.85
N MET A 41 5.41 -14.40 7.56
CA MET A 41 4.78 -13.61 6.50
C MET A 41 3.35 -14.08 6.22
N ALA A 42 2.57 -13.20 5.61
CA ALA A 42 1.24 -13.49 5.08
C ALA A 42 1.01 -12.74 3.77
N LYS A 43 0.20 -13.33 2.90
CA LYS A 43 -0.10 -12.83 1.56
C LYS A 43 -1.43 -12.08 1.55
N LEU A 44 -1.43 -10.87 1.03
CA LEU A 44 -2.63 -10.12 0.68
C LEU A 44 -2.81 -10.15 -0.84
N SER A 45 -3.94 -10.69 -1.29
CA SER A 45 -4.36 -10.63 -2.69
C SER A 45 -5.52 -9.64 -2.81
N VAL A 46 -5.34 -8.58 -3.58
CA VAL A 46 -6.34 -7.52 -3.80
C VAL A 46 -6.80 -7.59 -5.25
N SER A 47 -8.10 -7.70 -5.47
CA SER A 47 -8.69 -7.68 -6.81
C SER A 47 -9.76 -6.58 -6.93
N VAL A 48 -10.06 -6.20 -8.17
CA VAL A 48 -11.06 -5.17 -8.47
C VAL A 48 -12.05 -5.71 -9.48
N SER A 49 -13.34 -5.53 -9.20
CA SER A 49 -14.44 -5.79 -10.12
C SER A 49 -15.13 -4.48 -10.49
N GLY A 50 -15.39 -4.26 -11.77
CA GLY A 50 -15.93 -2.99 -12.28
C GLY A 50 -14.86 -1.93 -12.56
N ASN A 51 -15.31 -0.70 -12.76
CA ASN A 51 -14.44 0.42 -13.14
C ASN A 51 -14.05 1.26 -11.91
N GLY A 52 -12.90 0.94 -11.34
CA GLY A 52 -12.31 1.62 -10.20
C GLY A 52 -10.90 1.10 -9.95
N TYR A 53 -10.33 1.49 -8.82
CA TYR A 53 -9.04 1.00 -8.38
C TYR A 53 -8.95 1.00 -6.85
N VAL A 54 -7.98 0.27 -6.32
CA VAL A 54 -7.67 0.26 -4.88
C VAL A 54 -6.28 0.85 -4.68
N GLU A 55 -6.14 1.73 -3.70
CA GLU A 55 -4.87 2.22 -3.21
C GLU A 55 -4.51 1.52 -1.90
N VAL A 56 -3.31 0.95 -1.84
CA VAL A 56 -2.73 0.38 -0.62
C VAL A 56 -1.79 1.43 -0.02
N ILE A 57 -2.33 2.25 0.88
CA ILE A 57 -1.67 3.47 1.38
C ILE A 57 -0.41 3.11 2.19
N SER A 58 -0.55 2.19 3.14
CA SER A 58 0.52 1.82 4.07
C SER A 58 1.65 0.99 3.44
N SER A 59 1.54 0.62 2.15
CA SER A 59 2.59 -0.12 1.41
C SER A 59 3.29 0.74 0.35
N GLY A 60 3.34 2.07 0.54
CA GLY A 60 3.91 3.01 -0.43
C GLY A 60 2.91 3.47 -1.50
N ASN A 61 1.61 3.53 -1.15
CA ASN A 61 0.54 4.01 -2.03
C ASN A 61 0.43 3.22 -3.35
N GLN A 62 0.56 1.89 -3.27
CA GLN A 62 0.48 1.01 -4.44
C GLN A 62 -0.94 1.01 -5.00
N LYS A 63 -1.09 1.20 -6.32
CA LYS A 63 -2.39 1.24 -6.99
C LYS A 63 -2.71 -0.07 -7.71
N VAL A 64 -3.89 -0.62 -7.45
CA VAL A 64 -4.43 -1.85 -8.07
C VAL A 64 -5.60 -1.48 -8.96
N SER A 65 -5.47 -1.64 -10.28
CA SER A 65 -6.55 -1.41 -11.24
C SER A 65 -6.69 -2.56 -12.22
N GLY A 66 -7.91 -3.07 -12.40
CA GLY A 66 -8.29 -4.07 -13.42
C GLY A 66 -7.73 -5.49 -13.25
N ASN A 67 -6.63 -5.67 -12.53
CA ASN A 67 -5.98 -6.96 -12.24
C ASN A 67 -5.93 -7.25 -10.74
N SER A 68 -5.66 -8.51 -10.39
CA SER A 68 -5.32 -8.89 -9.02
C SER A 68 -3.85 -8.57 -8.71
N LEU A 69 -3.59 -7.92 -7.57
CA LEU A 69 -2.25 -7.68 -7.03
C LEU A 69 -2.05 -8.57 -5.80
N ALA A 70 -0.95 -9.33 -5.80
CA ALA A 70 -0.52 -10.09 -4.64
C ALA A 70 0.69 -9.42 -3.99
N LEU A 71 0.60 -9.17 -2.69
CA LEU A 71 1.65 -8.57 -1.87
C LEU A 71 1.91 -9.46 -0.65
N SER A 72 3.17 -9.49 -0.18
CA SER A 72 3.55 -10.22 1.03
C SER A 72 3.93 -9.23 2.12
N PHE A 73 3.37 -9.42 3.31
CA PHE A 73 3.59 -8.55 4.46
C PHE A 73 3.97 -9.38 5.69
N LEU A 74 4.64 -8.76 6.65
CA LEU A 74 4.85 -9.35 7.96
C LEU A 74 3.50 -9.49 8.68
N LYS A 75 3.28 -10.59 9.39
CA LYS A 75 2.09 -10.74 10.22
C LYS A 75 2.06 -9.65 11.30
N GLY A 76 0.88 -9.14 11.61
CA GLY A 76 0.65 -7.99 12.51
C GLY A 76 0.71 -6.63 11.81
N THR A 77 1.09 -6.57 10.54
CA THR A 77 1.07 -5.30 9.77
C THR A 77 -0.36 -4.79 9.61
N ALA A 78 -0.58 -3.51 9.93
CA ALA A 78 -1.82 -2.81 9.64
C ALA A 78 -1.73 -2.08 8.30
N LEU A 79 -2.66 -2.36 7.38
CA LEU A 79 -2.70 -1.78 6.04
C LEU A 79 -4.01 -1.04 5.83
N THR A 80 -3.94 0.17 5.29
CA THR A 80 -5.14 0.89 4.82
C THR A 80 -5.33 0.68 3.32
N LEU A 81 -6.52 0.21 2.96
CA LEU A 81 -6.99 0.10 1.59
C LEU A 81 -8.02 1.20 1.34
N ASN A 82 -7.92 1.86 0.19
CA ASN A 82 -8.89 2.85 -0.26
C ASN A 82 -9.41 2.48 -1.65
N ALA A 83 -10.70 2.19 -1.77
CA ALA A 83 -11.38 1.93 -3.02
C ALA A 83 -11.82 3.25 -3.67
N VAL A 84 -11.26 3.56 -4.83
CA VAL A 84 -11.56 4.78 -5.57
C VAL A 84 -12.31 4.43 -6.87
N PRO A 85 -13.58 4.84 -7.00
CA PRO A 85 -14.32 4.64 -8.24
C PRO A 85 -13.74 5.49 -9.38
N SER A 86 -13.77 4.97 -10.61
CA SER A 86 -13.39 5.77 -11.79
C SER A 86 -14.55 6.70 -12.16
N PRO A 87 -14.35 8.02 -12.25
CA PRO A 87 -15.41 8.95 -12.63
C PRO A 87 -15.78 8.88 -14.12
N ASN A 88 -14.94 8.29 -14.97
CA ASN A 88 -15.10 8.26 -16.43
C ASN A 88 -15.14 6.80 -16.95
N PRO A 89 -15.86 6.50 -18.05
CA PRO A 89 -16.73 7.40 -18.83
C PRO A 89 -18.13 7.64 -18.23
N ASP A 90 -18.67 6.73 -17.42
CA ASP A 90 -19.89 6.97 -16.62
C ASP A 90 -19.57 6.93 -15.14
N ALA A 91 -20.32 7.68 -14.34
CA ALA A 91 -20.13 7.74 -12.90
C ALA A 91 -20.25 6.33 -12.28
N LYS A 92 -19.25 5.96 -11.48
CA LYS A 92 -19.20 4.69 -10.74
C LYS A 92 -19.24 4.98 -9.25
N THR A 93 -19.78 4.04 -8.49
CA THR A 93 -19.69 4.04 -7.02
C THR A 93 -18.98 2.78 -6.56
N PHE A 94 -18.27 2.89 -5.44
CA PHE A 94 -17.91 1.72 -4.65
C PHE A 94 -19.17 1.10 -4.07
N SER A 95 -19.28 -0.23 -4.15
CA SER A 95 -20.44 -0.98 -3.68
C SER A 95 -20.11 -1.70 -2.37
N GLU A 96 -19.08 -2.55 -2.40
CA GLU A 96 -18.69 -3.34 -1.23
C GLU A 96 -17.28 -3.96 -1.38
N TRP A 97 -16.72 -4.33 -0.23
CA TRP A 97 -15.58 -5.21 -0.10
C TRP A 97 -16.04 -6.64 0.14
N ILE A 98 -15.40 -7.58 -0.55
CA ILE A 98 -15.56 -9.03 -0.32
C ILE A 98 -14.26 -9.59 0.25
N GLY A 99 -14.34 -10.65 1.06
CA GLY A 99 -13.17 -11.43 1.48
C GLY A 99 -12.61 -11.13 2.86
N GLY A 100 -13.48 -10.86 3.84
CA GLY A 100 -13.09 -10.70 5.25
C GLY A 100 -12.66 -9.29 5.64
N VAL A 101 -12.99 -8.30 4.82
CA VAL A 101 -12.85 -6.87 5.15
C VAL A 101 -14.02 -6.44 6.04
N THR A 102 -13.75 -5.65 7.08
CA THR A 102 -14.80 -5.06 7.93
C THR A 102 -14.42 -3.62 8.28
N PRO A 103 -15.32 -2.64 8.12
CA PRO A 103 -16.66 -2.75 7.50
C PRO A 103 -16.60 -2.94 5.97
N THR A 104 -17.57 -3.64 5.38
CA THR A 104 -17.56 -3.95 3.94
C THR A 104 -17.99 -2.80 3.06
N ASN A 105 -18.76 -1.84 3.59
CA ASN A 105 -19.40 -0.76 2.83
C ASN A 105 -18.63 0.58 2.86
N ASN A 106 -17.51 0.67 3.59
CA ASN A 106 -16.64 1.84 3.50
C ASN A 106 -15.66 1.70 2.34
N SER A 107 -15.45 2.78 1.59
CA SER A 107 -14.40 2.85 0.57
C SER A 107 -13.00 2.71 1.19
N GLU A 108 -12.79 3.28 2.38
CA GLU A 108 -11.52 3.20 3.12
C GLU A 108 -11.64 2.27 4.32
N VAL A 109 -10.73 1.28 4.40
CA VAL A 109 -10.74 0.23 5.42
C VAL A 109 -9.31 -0.07 5.88
N THR A 110 -9.16 -0.40 7.15
CA THR A 110 -7.89 -0.86 7.71
C THR A 110 -7.95 -2.37 7.95
N LEU A 111 -6.92 -3.08 7.49
CA LEU A 111 -6.77 -4.52 7.61
C LEU A 111 -5.55 -4.85 8.46
N ASN A 112 -5.71 -5.77 9.41
CA ASN A 112 -4.61 -6.37 10.13
C ASN A 112 -4.23 -7.70 9.48
N ILE A 113 -3.05 -7.75 8.90
CA ILE A 113 -2.56 -8.95 8.19
C ILE A 113 -2.06 -9.97 9.21
N ASN A 114 -2.92 -10.91 9.62
CA ASN A 114 -2.55 -11.98 10.56
C ASN A 114 -2.51 -13.36 9.88
N ALA A 115 -3.07 -13.46 8.68
CA ALA A 115 -3.10 -14.64 7.83
C ALA A 115 -3.22 -14.19 6.36
N ASP A 116 -3.20 -15.14 5.44
CA ASP A 116 -3.43 -14.85 4.03
C ASP A 116 -4.85 -14.33 3.83
N LEU A 117 -4.98 -13.23 3.11
CA LEU A 117 -6.24 -12.56 2.81
C LEU A 117 -6.42 -12.43 1.30
N ASN A 118 -7.65 -12.66 0.84
CA ASN A 118 -8.06 -12.42 -0.53
C ASN A 118 -9.25 -11.47 -0.54
N VAL A 119 -9.00 -10.21 -0.88
CA VAL A 119 -9.98 -9.13 -0.85
C VAL A 119 -10.35 -8.69 -2.26
N GLN A 120 -11.60 -8.28 -2.44
CA GLN A 120 -12.09 -7.75 -3.71
C GLN A 120 -12.88 -6.45 -3.47
N ALA A 121 -12.53 -5.39 -4.20
CA ALA A 121 -13.35 -4.19 -4.29
C ALA A 121 -14.35 -4.34 -5.45
N VAL A 122 -15.62 -4.10 -5.19
CA VAL A 122 -16.68 -4.12 -6.22
C VAL A 122 -17.14 -2.70 -6.50
N PHE A 123 -17.16 -2.33 -7.78
CA PHE A 123 -17.67 -1.05 -8.27
C PHE A 123 -18.86 -1.27 -9.19
N SER A 124 -19.87 -0.41 -9.07
CA SER A 124 -21.07 -0.46 -9.89
C SER A 124 -21.32 0.87 -10.60
N VAL A 125 -22.05 0.80 -11.71
CA VAL A 125 -22.49 1.99 -12.44
C VAL A 125 -23.59 2.68 -11.66
N ILE A 126 -23.51 4.00 -11.55
CA ILE A 126 -24.60 4.81 -11.03
C ILE A 126 -25.67 4.87 -12.13
N PRO A 127 -26.93 4.45 -11.88
CA PRO A 127 -28.01 4.47 -12.87
C PRO A 127 -28.35 5.86 -13.39
#